data_AF-A0A7S0S9T4-F1
#
_entry.id   AF-A0A7S0S9T4-F1
#
_cell.length_a   1.000
_cell.length_b   1.000
_cell.length_c   1.000
_cell.angle_alpha   90.00
_cell.angle_beta   90.00
_cell.angle_gamma   90.00
#
_symmetry.space_group_name_H-M   'P 1'
#
loop_
_entity.id
_entity.type
_entity.pdbx_description
1 polymer ?
#
loop_
_entity_poly.entity_id
_entity_poly.type
_entity_poly.pdbx_seq_one_letter_code
_entity_poly.pdbx_strand_id
1 'polypeptide(L)'
;NVGDLRRVAPLWAEFVERTQRPESLRKAMGWLRDMYAYDAAALVAGVEHTVAGWPDTLLMAQPPADESAGNAFMLHYTWGPEIYDKAEKQLWMFDKRAYGGGQYMKGPYALTPLAEPPTFDEATGLQLQTFFQPRRLSRGKLELIRTLVGEFNEAVGKLPRIPKGHATLEMAEAMASTAG
;
A
#
# COMPACT_ATOMS: atom_id res chain seq x y z
N ASN A 1 3.05 10.85 16.93
CA ASN A 1 3.57 11.26 18.25
C ASN A 1 4.91 10.55 18.50
N VAL A 2 6.03 11.28 18.58
CA VAL A 2 7.37 10.67 18.76
C VAL A 2 7.56 10.11 20.18
N GLY A 3 6.81 10.61 21.16
CA GLY A 3 6.87 10.12 22.55
C GLY A 3 6.39 8.68 22.70
N ASP A 4 5.31 8.33 22.02
CA ASP A 4 4.73 6.98 22.08
C ASP A 4 5.66 5.95 21.43
N LEU A 5 6.22 6.26 20.26
CA LEU A 5 7.15 5.35 19.58
C LEU A 5 8.42 5.09 20.40
N ARG A 6 8.94 6.08 21.14
CA ARG A 6 10.10 5.87 22.03
C ARG A 6 9.82 4.88 23.16
N ARG A 7 8.57 4.79 23.62
CA ARG A 7 8.14 3.79 24.61
C ARG A 7 7.91 2.41 23.99
N VAL A 8 7.29 2.37 22.81
CA VAL A 8 6.93 1.11 22.13
C VAL A 8 8.14 0.42 21.50
N ALA A 9 9.05 1.17 20.85
CA ALA A 9 10.18 0.61 20.11
C ALA A 9 11.07 -0.38 20.90
N PRO A 10 11.51 -0.10 22.15
CA PRO A 10 12.32 -1.06 22.89
C PRO A 10 11.54 -2.34 23.25
N LEU A 11 10.26 -2.23 23.63
CA LEU A 11 9.39 -3.38 23.92
C LEU A 11 9.12 -4.20 22.66
N TRP A 12 8.92 -3.53 21.52
CA TRP A 12 8.71 -4.19 20.24
C TRP A 12 9.94 -5.01 19.85
N ALA A 13 11.14 -4.44 19.91
CA ALA A 13 12.38 -5.17 19.65
C ALA A 13 12.55 -6.40 20.57
N GLU A 14 12.20 -6.26 21.85
CA GLU A 14 12.23 -7.38 22.79
C GLU A 14 11.23 -8.48 22.42
N PHE A 15 9.99 -8.13 22.08
CA PHE A 15 8.97 -9.10 21.66
C PHE A 15 9.31 -9.79 20.34
N VAL A 16 9.91 -9.08 19.38
CA VAL A 16 10.42 -9.67 18.14
C VAL A 16 11.47 -10.73 18.46
N GLU A 17 12.42 -10.42 19.35
CA GLU A 17 13.47 -11.38 19.70
C GLU A 17 12.92 -12.62 20.41
N ARG A 18 11.97 -12.43 21.34
CA ARG A 18 11.29 -13.52 22.06
C ARG A 18 10.54 -14.46 21.11
N THR A 19 9.98 -13.92 20.04
CA THR A 19 9.21 -14.68 19.06
C THR A 19 10.07 -15.25 17.93
N GLN A 20 11.27 -14.69 17.69
CA GLN A 20 12.20 -15.12 16.64
C GLN A 20 13.05 -16.33 17.06
N ARG A 21 13.46 -16.43 18.34
CA ARG A 21 14.38 -17.48 18.80
C ARG A 21 13.80 -18.90 18.78
N PRO A 22 12.61 -19.17 19.37
CA PRO A 22 12.09 -20.54 19.39
C PRO A 22 11.54 -20.89 18.01
N GLU A 23 12.08 -21.96 17.39
CA GLU A 23 11.66 -22.35 16.05
C GLU A 23 10.17 -22.68 15.96
N SER A 24 9.61 -23.32 16.99
CA SER A 24 8.18 -23.64 17.08
C SER A 24 7.32 -22.38 17.04
N LEU A 25 7.71 -21.33 17.77
CA LEU A 25 6.98 -20.07 17.82
C LEU A 25 7.15 -19.27 16.53
N ARG A 26 8.37 -19.21 15.98
CA ARG A 26 8.66 -18.59 14.70
C ARG A 26 7.84 -19.22 13.57
N LYS A 27 7.70 -20.55 13.56
CA LYS A 27 6.87 -21.28 12.58
C LYS A 27 5.38 -21.03 12.80
N ALA A 28 4.91 -21.04 14.04
CA ALA A 28 3.50 -20.84 14.36
C ALA A 28 3.00 -19.42 14.02
N MET A 29 3.80 -18.40 14.30
CA MET A 29 3.45 -16.99 14.04
C MET A 29 3.76 -16.54 12.62
N GLY A 30 4.68 -17.23 11.93
CA GLY A 30 5.05 -16.93 10.55
C GLY A 30 5.52 -15.49 10.36
N TRP A 31 5.05 -14.86 9.28
CA TRP A 31 5.41 -13.50 8.88
C TRP A 31 4.65 -12.41 9.64
N LEU A 32 3.55 -12.75 10.33
CA LEU A 32 2.75 -11.81 11.13
C LEU A 32 3.37 -11.50 12.50
N ARG A 33 4.39 -12.26 12.88
CA ARG A 33 5.08 -12.16 14.17
C ARG A 33 5.47 -10.74 14.55
N ASP A 34 5.99 -9.98 13.59
CA ASP A 34 6.47 -8.62 13.84
C ASP A 34 5.31 -7.66 14.16
N MET A 35 4.17 -7.82 13.46
CA MET A 35 2.96 -7.04 13.72
C MET A 35 2.40 -7.34 15.12
N TYR A 36 2.30 -8.62 15.48
CA TYR A 36 1.84 -9.00 16.83
C TYR A 36 2.80 -8.56 17.93
N ALA A 37 4.11 -8.53 17.65
CA ALA A 37 5.11 -8.01 18.59
C ALA A 37 4.92 -6.50 18.84
N TYR A 38 4.60 -5.74 17.79
CA TYR A 38 4.23 -4.34 17.92
C TYR A 38 2.94 -4.15 18.74
N ASP A 39 1.89 -4.93 18.46
CA ASP A 39 0.62 -4.84 19.19
C ASP A 39 0.79 -5.13 20.69
N ALA A 40 1.58 -6.16 21.02
CA ALA A 40 1.93 -6.46 22.41
C ALA A 40 2.75 -5.34 23.06
N ALA A 41 3.69 -4.75 22.33
CA ALA A 41 4.48 -3.62 22.81
C ALA A 41 3.62 -2.37 23.07
N ALA A 42 2.70 -2.06 22.16
CA ALA A 42 1.75 -0.96 22.31
C ALA A 42 0.85 -1.16 23.54
N LEU A 43 0.31 -2.37 23.71
CA LEU A 43 -0.52 -2.73 24.84
C LEU A 43 0.23 -2.58 26.17
N VAL A 44 1.44 -3.15 26.27
CA VAL A 44 2.27 -3.07 27.48
C VAL A 44 2.71 -1.64 27.76
N ALA A 45 3.02 -0.88 26.71
CA ALA A 45 3.35 0.52 26.86
C ALA A 45 2.14 1.34 27.33
N GLY A 46 0.89 0.87 27.15
CA GLY A 46 -0.31 1.68 27.38
C GLY A 46 -0.46 2.80 26.36
N VAL A 47 -0.12 2.52 25.10
CA VAL A 47 -0.36 3.42 23.97
C VAL A 47 -1.67 3.00 23.32
N GLU A 48 -2.60 3.94 23.23
CA GLU A 48 -3.88 3.73 22.53
C GLU A 48 -3.77 4.21 21.09
N HIS A 49 -4.23 3.37 20.17
CA HIS A 49 -4.32 3.69 18.75
C HIS A 49 -5.76 4.04 18.41
N THR A 50 -5.99 5.24 17.88
CA THR A 50 -7.28 5.59 17.29
C THR A 50 -7.27 5.18 15.82
N VAL A 51 -8.13 4.23 15.47
CA VAL A 51 -8.38 3.87 14.06
C VAL A 51 -9.65 4.58 13.62
N ALA A 52 -9.48 5.62 12.80
CA ALA A 52 -10.60 6.24 12.11
C ALA A 52 -10.80 5.56 10.75
N GLY A 53 -12.06 5.40 10.33
CA GLY A 53 -12.39 5.01 8.97
C GLY A 53 -12.27 6.20 8.01
N TRP A 54 -12.42 5.94 6.71
CA TRP A 54 -12.70 7.02 5.76
C TRP A 54 -13.98 7.76 6.18
N PRO A 55 -14.05 9.10 6.06
CA PRO A 55 -13.05 10.03 5.51
C PRO A 55 -12.02 10.57 6.53
N ASP A 56 -12.15 10.20 7.81
CA ASP A 56 -11.42 10.82 8.92
C ASP A 56 -10.03 10.21 9.20
N THR A 57 -9.74 9.05 8.59
CA THR A 57 -8.43 8.42 8.66
C THR A 57 -7.33 9.39 8.22
N LEU A 58 -6.34 9.60 9.09
CA LEU A 58 -5.16 10.41 8.77
C LEU A 58 -4.08 9.61 8.05
N LEU A 59 -4.17 8.27 8.10
CA LEU A 59 -3.13 7.42 7.56
C LEU A 59 -3.36 7.17 6.07
N MET A 60 -4.41 6.42 5.72
CA MET A 60 -4.57 5.92 4.37
C MET A 60 -6.02 5.86 3.90
N ALA A 61 -6.26 6.31 2.67
CA ALA A 61 -7.46 6.01 1.91
C ALA A 61 -7.18 4.82 0.97
N GLN A 62 -8.20 4.03 0.68
CA GLN A 62 -8.10 2.75 -0.01
C GLN A 62 -8.98 2.70 -1.25
N PRO A 63 -8.44 3.04 -2.44
CA PRO A 63 -9.16 2.82 -3.70
C PRO A 63 -9.31 1.31 -3.96
N PRO A 64 -10.46 0.82 -4.46
CA PRO A 64 -11.68 1.58 -4.82
C PRO A 64 -12.76 1.58 -3.71
N ALA A 65 -12.40 1.24 -2.47
CA ALA A 65 -13.35 1.17 -1.36
C ALA A 65 -13.87 2.57 -0.97
N ASP A 66 -12.96 3.54 -0.90
CA ASP A 66 -13.23 4.91 -0.46
C ASP A 66 -13.61 5.84 -1.63
N GLU A 67 -14.45 6.85 -1.36
CA GLU A 67 -14.96 7.79 -2.38
C GLU A 67 -14.00 8.95 -2.70
N SER A 68 -13.02 9.21 -1.82
CA SER A 68 -12.05 10.30 -1.95
C SER A 68 -10.86 10.06 -1.02
N ALA A 69 -9.82 10.91 -1.10
CA ALA A 69 -8.70 10.84 -0.15
C ALA A 69 -9.12 11.20 1.29
N GLY A 70 -10.10 12.09 1.46
CA GLY A 70 -10.48 12.56 2.80
C GLY A 70 -9.31 13.27 3.49
N ASN A 71 -9.05 12.93 4.74
CA ASN A 71 -7.91 13.44 5.52
C ASN A 71 -6.65 12.57 5.42
N ALA A 72 -6.66 11.54 4.56
CA ALA A 72 -5.57 10.58 4.50
C ALA A 72 -4.29 11.18 3.92
N PHE A 73 -3.16 10.81 4.51
CA PHE A 73 -1.84 11.21 4.02
C PHE A 73 -1.36 10.40 2.81
N MET A 74 -1.78 9.14 2.68
CA MET A 74 -1.40 8.28 1.55
C MET A 74 -2.59 7.56 0.93
N LEU A 75 -2.43 7.16 -0.34
CA LEU A 75 -3.34 6.24 -1.02
C LEU A 75 -2.74 4.84 -0.95
N HIS A 76 -3.42 3.93 -0.27
CA HIS A 76 -2.99 2.54 -0.18
C HIS A 76 -3.76 1.67 -1.17
N TYR A 77 -3.01 1.13 -2.11
CA TYR A 77 -3.53 0.16 -3.07
C TYR A 77 -3.58 -1.24 -2.45
N THR A 78 -4.79 -1.68 -2.13
CA THR A 78 -5.06 -2.98 -1.47
C THR A 78 -5.67 -4.00 -2.42
N TRP A 79 -6.64 -3.56 -3.23
CA TRP A 79 -7.48 -4.42 -4.06
C TRP A 79 -7.03 -4.30 -5.51
N GLY A 80 -6.75 -5.39 -6.20
CA GLY A 80 -6.50 -5.36 -7.64
C GLY A 80 -7.78 -5.00 -8.39
N PRO A 81 -8.06 -3.71 -8.69
CA PRO A 81 -9.38 -3.29 -9.10
C PRO A 81 -9.55 -3.68 -10.55
N GLU A 82 -10.66 -4.34 -10.83
CA GLU A 82 -11.12 -4.63 -12.17
C GLU A 82 -12.38 -3.79 -12.40
N ILE A 83 -12.39 -3.04 -13.50
CA ILE A 83 -13.50 -2.19 -13.89
C ILE A 83 -14.17 -2.83 -15.11
N TYR A 84 -15.48 -3.00 -15.02
CA TYR A 84 -16.34 -3.59 -16.04
C TYR A 84 -17.38 -2.56 -16.50
N ASP A 85 -17.94 -2.74 -17.70
CA ASP A 85 -19.18 -2.08 -18.10
C ASP A 85 -20.42 -2.85 -17.61
N LYS A 86 -21.61 -2.30 -17.85
CA LYS A 86 -22.88 -2.94 -17.51
C LYS A 86 -23.16 -4.26 -18.26
N ALA A 87 -22.38 -4.58 -19.29
CA ALA A 87 -22.45 -5.83 -20.05
C ALA A 87 -21.37 -6.83 -19.59
N GLU A 88 -20.72 -6.59 -18.44
CA GLU A 88 -19.67 -7.43 -17.85
C GLU A 88 -18.40 -7.54 -18.72
N LYS A 89 -18.18 -6.60 -19.63
CA LYS A 89 -16.92 -6.49 -20.37
C LYS A 89 -15.89 -5.79 -19.49
N GLN A 90 -14.76 -6.43 -19.24
CA GLN A 90 -13.64 -5.82 -18.53
C GLN A 90 -13.05 -4.68 -19.37
N LEU A 91 -13.04 -3.48 -18.80
CA LEU A 91 -12.52 -2.27 -19.42
C LEU A 91 -11.11 -1.93 -18.93
N TRP A 92 -10.81 -2.21 -17.66
CA TRP A 92 -9.54 -1.88 -17.06
C TRP A 92 -9.23 -2.78 -15.87
N MET A 93 -7.95 -3.02 -15.63
CA MET A 93 -7.46 -3.74 -14.46
C MET A 93 -6.06 -3.26 -14.12
N PHE A 94 -5.78 -3.18 -12.84
CA PHE A 94 -4.41 -3.13 -12.35
C PHE A 94 -4.25 -4.17 -11.23
N ASP A 95 -3.18 -4.98 -11.28
CA ASP A 95 -2.72 -5.85 -10.19
C ASP A 95 -1.21 -5.60 -9.95
N LYS A 96 -0.86 -5.10 -8.76
CA LYS A 96 0.55 -4.89 -8.36
C LYS A 96 1.39 -6.17 -8.42
N ARG A 97 0.78 -7.35 -8.26
CA ARG A 97 1.48 -8.65 -8.31
C ARG A 97 1.89 -9.04 -9.71
N ALA A 98 1.24 -8.48 -10.73
CA ALA A 98 1.54 -8.69 -12.14
C ALA A 98 2.46 -7.59 -12.71
N TYR A 99 2.60 -6.47 -12.00
CA TYR A 99 3.42 -5.34 -12.44
C TYR A 99 4.91 -5.71 -12.55
N GLY A 100 5.59 -5.20 -13.58
CA GLY A 100 7.04 -5.38 -13.77
C GLY A 100 7.50 -6.82 -14.07
N GLY A 101 6.63 -7.69 -14.59
CA GLY A 101 6.91 -9.11 -14.80
C GLY A 101 6.54 -10.00 -13.60
N GLY A 102 6.00 -9.38 -12.55
CA GLY A 102 5.35 -10.05 -11.43
C GLY A 102 6.25 -10.36 -10.24
N GLN A 103 5.61 -10.80 -9.16
CA GLN A 103 6.19 -10.92 -7.81
C GLN A 103 7.46 -11.80 -7.69
N TYR A 104 7.77 -12.63 -8.69
CA TYR A 104 8.83 -13.65 -8.62
C TYR A 104 10.01 -13.44 -9.56
N MET A 105 9.99 -12.39 -10.37
CA MET A 105 11.16 -12.11 -11.19
C MET A 105 12.33 -11.69 -10.27
N LYS A 106 13.58 -11.70 -10.77
CA LYS A 106 14.72 -11.02 -10.12
C LYS A 106 15.02 -9.68 -10.82
N GLY A 107 14.88 -8.56 -10.12
CA GLY A 107 15.01 -7.19 -10.65
C GLY A 107 16.34 -6.53 -10.27
N PRO A 108 16.74 -5.40 -10.89
CA PRO A 108 15.90 -4.20 -11.01
C PRO A 108 15.17 -4.04 -12.34
N TYR A 109 13.84 -3.86 -12.28
CA TYR A 109 12.96 -3.67 -13.44
C TYR A 109 12.90 -2.23 -13.91
N ALA A 110 12.68 -2.06 -15.21
CA ALA A 110 12.13 -0.83 -15.74
C ALA A 110 10.71 -0.65 -15.20
N LEU A 111 10.42 0.54 -14.70
CA LEU A 111 9.09 0.93 -14.30
C LEU A 111 8.38 1.48 -15.53
N THR A 112 7.13 1.06 -15.72
CA THR A 112 6.29 1.43 -16.87
C THR A 112 5.04 2.15 -16.37
N PRO A 113 4.62 3.26 -16.99
CA PRO A 113 3.35 3.87 -16.66
C PRO A 113 2.19 2.88 -16.74
N LEU A 114 1.25 2.99 -15.82
CA LEU A 114 -0.01 2.27 -15.83
C LEU A 114 -0.95 2.91 -16.85
N ALA A 115 -1.80 2.07 -17.45
CA ALA A 115 -2.88 2.55 -18.30
C ALA A 115 -3.89 3.37 -17.46
N GLU A 116 -4.39 4.45 -18.02
CA GLU A 116 -5.46 5.24 -17.41
C GLU A 116 -6.75 4.41 -17.31
N PRO A 117 -7.51 4.53 -16.21
CA PRO A 117 -8.83 3.92 -16.12
C PRO A 117 -9.81 4.56 -17.11
N PRO A 118 -10.99 3.96 -17.37
CA PRO A 118 -11.99 4.52 -18.27
C PRO A 118 -12.52 5.87 -17.78
N THR A 119 -13.05 6.69 -18.69
CA THR A 119 -13.73 7.95 -18.34
C THR A 119 -15.05 7.63 -17.64
N PHE A 120 -15.43 8.44 -16.65
CA PHE A 120 -16.73 8.30 -16.02
C PHE A 120 -17.85 8.56 -17.04
N ASP A 121 -18.74 7.59 -17.20
CA ASP A 121 -19.94 7.72 -18.00
C ASP A 121 -21.08 6.91 -17.37
N GLU A 122 -22.18 7.59 -17.04
CA GLU A 122 -23.36 6.95 -16.45
C GLU A 122 -24.00 5.94 -17.41
N ALA A 123 -23.93 6.16 -18.73
CA ALA A 123 -24.54 5.28 -19.72
C ALA A 123 -23.79 3.95 -19.85
N THR A 124 -22.46 3.98 -19.71
CA THR A 124 -21.60 2.79 -19.65
C THR A 124 -21.91 1.94 -18.40
N GLY A 125 -22.33 2.58 -17.31
CA GLY A 125 -22.74 1.90 -16.09
C GLY A 125 -21.60 1.11 -15.44
N LEU A 126 -20.47 1.79 -15.22
CA LEU A 126 -19.24 1.18 -14.71
C LEU A 126 -19.45 0.40 -13.40
N GLN A 127 -18.79 -0.75 -13.30
CA GLN A 127 -18.87 -1.66 -12.15
C GLN A 127 -17.48 -2.14 -11.74
N LEU A 128 -17.30 -2.38 -10.45
CA LEU A 128 -16.17 -3.10 -9.89
C LEU A 128 -16.40 -4.62 -9.96
N GLN A 129 -15.37 -5.41 -9.66
CA GLN A 129 -15.49 -6.86 -9.58
C GLN A 129 -16.49 -7.33 -8.50
N THR A 130 -16.93 -8.58 -8.63
CA THR A 130 -18.14 -9.12 -8.00
C THR A 130 -18.18 -9.12 -6.47
N PHE A 131 -17.03 -9.08 -5.79
CA PHE A 131 -16.97 -9.04 -4.34
C PHE A 131 -17.20 -7.65 -3.74
N PHE A 132 -17.16 -6.58 -4.54
CA PHE A 132 -17.52 -5.24 -4.06
C PHE A 132 -19.03 -5.07 -3.98
N GLN A 133 -19.52 -4.51 -2.87
CA GLN A 133 -20.94 -4.21 -2.67
C GLN A 133 -21.11 -2.78 -2.14
N PRO A 134 -21.85 -1.91 -2.84
CA PRO A 134 -22.39 -2.10 -4.20
C PRO A 134 -21.26 -2.21 -5.24
N ARG A 135 -21.47 -3.02 -6.29
CA ARG A 135 -20.53 -3.12 -7.43
C ARG A 135 -20.45 -1.82 -8.24
N ARG A 136 -21.53 -1.04 -8.28
CA ARG A 136 -21.60 0.20 -9.08
C ARG A 136 -20.44 1.12 -8.70
N LEU A 137 -19.63 1.48 -9.71
CA LEU A 137 -18.52 2.39 -9.51
C LEU A 137 -19.04 3.82 -9.54
N SER A 138 -18.89 4.53 -8.42
CA SER A 138 -19.21 5.95 -8.32
C SER A 138 -18.14 6.79 -9.04
N ARG A 139 -18.48 8.05 -9.32
CA ARG A 139 -17.52 9.02 -9.83
C ARG A 139 -16.36 9.24 -8.86
N GLY A 140 -16.65 9.39 -7.56
CA GLY A 140 -15.63 9.61 -6.53
C GLY A 140 -14.58 8.49 -6.49
N LYS A 141 -15.04 7.24 -6.41
CA LYS A 141 -14.15 6.06 -6.46
C LYS A 141 -13.29 6.03 -7.72
N LEU A 142 -13.87 6.30 -8.90
CA LEU A 142 -13.12 6.32 -10.15
C LEU A 142 -12.07 7.45 -10.17
N GLU A 143 -12.42 8.65 -9.71
CA GLU A 143 -11.47 9.77 -9.62
C GLU A 143 -10.34 9.46 -8.62
N LEU A 144 -10.63 8.80 -7.49
CA LEU A 144 -9.60 8.40 -6.55
C LEU A 144 -8.62 7.36 -7.14
N ILE A 145 -9.14 6.41 -7.93
CA ILE A 145 -8.29 5.48 -8.70
C ILE A 145 -7.43 6.26 -9.71
N ARG A 146 -7.99 7.25 -10.40
CA ARG A 146 -7.24 8.12 -11.33
C ARG A 146 -6.13 8.87 -10.62
N THR A 147 -6.39 9.46 -9.46
CA THR A 147 -5.36 10.12 -8.65
C THR A 147 -4.23 9.16 -8.32
N LEU A 148 -4.53 7.96 -7.83
CA LEU A 148 -3.51 6.94 -7.55
C LEU A 148 -2.66 6.61 -8.79
N VAL A 149 -3.30 6.39 -9.94
CA VAL A 149 -2.61 6.08 -11.21
C VAL A 149 -1.75 7.25 -11.68
N GLY A 150 -2.25 8.49 -11.57
CA GLY A 150 -1.54 9.70 -11.91
C GLY A 150 -0.27 9.90 -11.08
N GLU A 151 -0.39 9.80 -9.75
CA GLU A 151 0.75 9.89 -8.83
C GLU A 151 1.79 8.80 -9.10
N PHE A 152 1.33 7.57 -9.37
CA PHE A 152 2.21 6.47 -9.75
C PHE A 152 2.96 6.78 -11.05
N ASN A 153 2.24 7.23 -12.09
CA ASN A 153 2.82 7.53 -13.40
C ASN A 153 3.81 8.70 -13.33
N GLU A 154 3.52 9.72 -12.53
CA GLU A 154 4.45 10.82 -12.26
C GLU A 154 5.73 10.31 -11.56
N ALA A 155 5.59 9.44 -10.55
CA ALA A 155 6.73 8.85 -9.86
C ALA A 155 7.58 7.97 -10.79
N VAL A 156 6.96 7.17 -11.67
CA VAL A 156 7.66 6.40 -12.70
C VAL A 156 8.41 7.32 -13.67
N GLY A 157 7.84 8.47 -14.04
CA GLY A 157 8.53 9.47 -14.87
C GLY A 157 9.79 10.03 -14.21
N LYS A 158 9.76 10.27 -12.89
CA LYS A 158 10.91 10.77 -12.11
C LYS A 158 11.94 9.68 -11.81
N LEU A 159 11.49 8.44 -11.61
CA LEU A 159 12.31 7.29 -11.26
C LEU A 159 11.96 6.10 -12.16
N PRO A 160 12.42 6.09 -13.43
CA PRO A 160 12.01 5.07 -14.41
C PRO A 160 12.61 3.68 -14.14
N ARG A 161 13.50 3.56 -13.15
CA ARG A 161 14.11 2.30 -12.75
C ARG A 161 14.29 2.26 -11.24
N ILE A 162 13.98 1.13 -10.62
CA ILE A 162 14.27 0.91 -9.21
C ILE A 162 15.78 1.03 -8.98
N PRO A 163 16.26 1.92 -8.08
CA PRO A 163 17.66 2.03 -7.74
C PRO A 163 18.22 0.69 -7.27
N LYS A 164 19.47 0.39 -7.63
CA LYS A 164 20.18 -0.71 -6.98
C LYS A 164 20.46 -0.30 -5.54
N GLY A 165 20.04 -1.15 -4.59
CA GLY A 165 20.43 -0.99 -3.20
C GLY A 165 21.95 -1.06 -3.01
N HIS A 166 22.43 -0.49 -1.91
CA HIS A 166 23.83 -0.51 -1.55
C HIS A 166 24.14 -1.68 -0.62
N ALA A 167 25.36 -2.20 -0.69
CA ALA A 167 25.79 -3.31 0.14
C ALA A 167 26.04 -2.89 1.60
N THR A 168 26.32 -1.60 1.84
CA THR A 168 26.56 -1.06 3.19
C THR A 168 25.85 0.28 3.38
N LEU A 169 25.70 0.67 4.65
CA LEU A 169 25.09 1.94 5.03
C LEU A 169 25.97 3.12 4.56
N GLU A 170 27.28 3.01 4.69
CA GLU A 170 28.24 4.06 4.28
C GLU A 170 28.15 4.33 2.78
N MET A 171 27.97 3.28 1.96
CA MET A 171 27.76 3.42 0.52
C MET A 171 26.45 4.16 0.19
N ALA A 172 25.38 3.91 0.97
CA ALA A 172 24.11 4.60 0.80
C ALA A 172 24.21 6.08 1.22
N GLU A 173 24.87 6.37 2.34
CA GLU A 173 25.06 7.72 2.87
C GLU A 173 25.92 8.59 1.94
N ALA A 174 27.00 8.03 1.37
CA ALA A 174 27.86 8.73 0.43
C ALA A 174 27.10 9.19 -0.83
N MET A 175 26.19 8.35 -1.36
CA MET A 175 25.39 8.72 -2.53
C MET A 175 24.31 9.76 -2.22
N ALA A 176 23.65 9.67 -1.06
CA ALA A 176 22.67 10.67 -0.64
C ALA A 176 23.31 12.07 -0.50
N SER A 177 24.57 12.12 -0.07
CA SER A 177 25.35 13.36 0.12
C SER A 177 25.78 14.01 -1.20
N THR A 178 25.85 13.25 -2.30
CA THR A 178 26.25 13.73 -3.64
C THR A 178 25.07 14.11 -4.54
N ALA A 179 23.83 13.82 -4.13
CA ALA A 179 22.61 14.10 -4.89
C ALA A 179 21.94 15.44 -4.52
N GLY A 180 22.62 16.27 -3.71
CA GLY A 180 22.20 17.62 -3.30
C GLY A 180 22.75 18.71 -4.21
#